data_AF-A0A1T1D1G2-F1
#
_entry.id   AF-A0A1T1D1G2-F1
#
_cell.length_a   1.000
_cell.length_b   1.000
_cell.length_c   1.000
_cell.angle_alpha   90.00
_cell.angle_beta   90.00
_cell.angle_gamma   90.00
#
_symmetry.space_group_name_H-M   'P 1'
#
loop_
_entity.id
_entity.type
_entity.pdbx_description
1 polymer ?
#
loop_
_entity_poly.entity_id
_entity_poly.type
_entity_poly.pdbx_seq_one_letter_code
_entity_poly.pdbx_strand_id
1 'polypeptide(L)'
;MGARFDVGAGMLLRLPRHGDALALPMTIQEAISTFGLEVKPKLGNPGATGASEDQLRAPLEVLVGKLAELTGLRPDSMIMVGETSLAGLKTRPDYAVTHNNALIGFIEVKAPGKGADPRRFRDRHDKDQWAKLKTLPNLIYTDGNGFSLWRNGELQGTVVQLVGDIETAGKRLAAPDNGLGLVSLF
;
A
#
# COMPACT_ATOMS: atom_id res chain seq x y z
N MET A 1 54.36 32.73 12.57
CA MET A 1 53.57 32.89 13.81
C MET A 1 52.24 33.53 13.41
N GLY A 2 51.10 32.87 13.34
CA GLY A 2 50.74 31.46 13.32
C GLY A 2 49.41 31.37 12.56
N ALA A 3 49.25 30.31 11.76
CA ALA A 3 48.00 29.98 11.10
C ALA A 3 46.91 29.74 12.16
N ARG A 4 45.72 30.32 11.98
CA ARG A 4 44.52 29.91 12.71
C ARG A 4 43.64 29.09 11.78
N PHE A 5 43.46 27.85 12.20
CA PHE A 5 42.47 26.91 11.75
C PHE A 5 41.08 27.40 12.19
N ASP A 6 40.08 27.25 11.32
CA ASP A 6 38.74 26.92 11.79
C ASP A 6 38.20 25.77 10.94
N VAL A 7 37.55 24.83 11.61
CA VAL A 7 37.27 23.46 11.18
C VAL A 7 35.78 23.36 10.87
N GLY A 8 35.47 22.97 9.65
CA GLY A 8 34.12 22.66 9.20
C GLY A 8 34.12 21.64 8.07
N ALA A 9 34.76 20.50 8.27
CA ALA A 9 34.52 19.29 7.48
C ALA A 9 33.05 18.88 7.68
N GLY A 10 32.28 18.45 6.70
CA GLY A 10 32.57 18.01 5.35
C GLY A 10 31.39 17.11 4.97
N MET A 11 30.28 17.71 4.51
CA MET A 11 29.24 16.95 3.83
C MET A 11 29.80 16.64 2.44
N LEU A 12 30.60 15.57 2.37
CA LEU A 12 31.13 15.07 1.12
C LEU A 12 29.95 14.52 0.32
N LEU A 13 29.35 15.36 -0.54
CA LEU A 13 28.51 14.88 -1.62
C LEU A 13 29.41 14.01 -2.48
N ARG A 14 29.38 12.70 -2.23
CA ARG A 14 30.13 11.72 -3.00
C ARG A 14 29.52 11.71 -4.40
N LEU A 15 30.14 12.42 -5.33
CA LEU A 15 29.83 12.29 -6.75
C LEU A 15 29.96 10.81 -7.13
N PRO A 16 28.98 10.24 -7.86
CA PRO A 16 29.06 8.86 -8.30
C PRO A 16 30.31 8.67 -9.16
N ARG A 17 31.07 7.61 -8.90
CA ARG A 17 32.21 7.22 -9.75
C ARG A 17 31.64 6.62 -11.04
N HIS A 18 32.21 7.01 -12.17
CA HIS A 18 31.94 6.38 -13.47
C HIS A 18 32.14 4.85 -13.36
N GLY A 19 31.05 4.09 -13.47
CA GLY A 19 31.09 2.62 -13.48
C GLY A 19 29.85 1.94 -12.89
N ASP A 20 29.15 2.60 -11.96
CA ASP A 20 27.88 2.09 -11.45
C ASP A 20 26.75 2.62 -12.36
N ALA A 21 26.17 1.78 -13.20
CA ALA A 21 24.88 2.10 -13.77
C ALA A 21 23.91 2.27 -12.60
N LEU A 22 23.58 3.52 -12.28
CA LEU A 22 22.52 3.82 -11.32
C LEU A 22 21.28 3.09 -11.81
N ALA A 23 20.91 1.99 -11.16
CA ALA A 23 19.60 1.43 -11.35
C ALA A 23 18.62 2.59 -11.15
N LEU A 24 17.84 2.91 -12.18
CA LEU A 24 16.85 3.97 -12.06
C LEU A 24 15.98 3.62 -10.86
N PRO A 25 15.69 4.58 -9.96
CA PRO A 25 14.80 4.32 -8.86
C PRO A 25 13.50 3.75 -9.44
N MET A 26 12.96 2.74 -8.75
CA MET A 26 11.68 2.13 -9.12
C MET A 26 10.64 3.23 -9.38
N THR A 27 9.68 2.99 -10.25
CA THR A 27 8.55 3.87 -10.50
C THR A 27 7.28 3.31 -9.84
N ILE A 28 6.30 4.18 -9.60
CA ILE A 28 4.97 3.75 -9.10
C ILE A 28 4.34 2.72 -10.05
N GLN A 29 4.53 2.91 -11.36
CA GLN A 29 4.05 1.98 -12.39
C GLN A 29 4.70 0.60 -12.28
N GLU A 30 6.00 0.52 -11.98
CA GLU A 30 6.69 -0.76 -11.78
C GLU A 30 6.22 -1.47 -10.51
N ALA A 31 5.96 -0.72 -9.44
CA ALA A 31 5.39 -1.27 -8.21
C ALA A 31 4.00 -1.89 -8.45
N ILE A 32 3.12 -1.19 -9.15
CA ILE A 32 1.77 -1.67 -9.50
C ILE A 32 1.82 -2.82 -10.50
N SER A 33 2.73 -2.75 -11.48
CA SER A 33 2.95 -3.85 -12.43
C SER A 33 3.40 -5.13 -11.71
N THR A 34 4.27 -5.01 -10.70
CA THR A 34 4.68 -6.12 -9.85
C THR A 34 3.49 -6.67 -9.07
N PHE A 35 2.68 -5.81 -8.45
CA PHE A 35 1.50 -6.22 -7.71
C PHE A 35 0.53 -7.05 -8.58
N GLY A 36 0.21 -6.56 -9.78
CA GLY A 36 -0.62 -7.31 -10.72
C GLY A 36 0.02 -8.63 -11.16
N LEU A 37 1.34 -8.64 -11.41
CA LEU A 37 2.07 -9.84 -11.79
C LEU A 37 2.04 -10.92 -10.71
N GLU A 38 2.17 -10.55 -9.44
CA GLU A 38 2.17 -11.48 -8.30
C GLU A 38 0.78 -11.99 -7.94
N VAL A 39 -0.26 -11.15 -8.03
CA VAL A 39 -1.64 -11.54 -7.71
C VAL A 39 -2.22 -12.50 -8.76
N LYS A 40 -2.02 -12.21 -10.06
CA LYS A 40 -2.65 -12.97 -11.15
C LYS A 40 -2.50 -14.50 -11.05
N PRO A 41 -1.30 -15.09 -10.84
CA PRO A 41 -1.17 -16.54 -10.73
C PRO A 41 -1.83 -17.11 -9.48
N LYS A 42 -1.95 -16.33 -8.38
CA LYS A 42 -2.64 -16.78 -7.15
C LYS A 42 -4.14 -16.88 -7.35
N LEU A 43 -4.75 -15.93 -8.04
CA LEU A 43 -6.19 -15.95 -8.37
C LEU A 43 -6.53 -16.92 -9.50
N GLY A 44 -5.63 -17.07 -10.47
CA GLY A 44 -5.83 -17.90 -11.67
C GLY A 44 -5.29 -19.33 -11.58
N ASN A 45 -5.05 -19.86 -10.38
CA ASN A 45 -4.47 -21.19 -10.22
C ASN A 45 -5.52 -22.30 -10.46
N PRO A 46 -5.39 -23.15 -11.51
CA PRO A 46 -6.34 -24.22 -11.77
C PRO A 46 -6.23 -25.39 -10.78
N GLY A 47 -5.11 -25.50 -10.06
CA GLY A 47 -4.83 -26.61 -9.15
C GLY A 47 -5.22 -26.36 -7.70
N ALA A 48 -5.49 -25.12 -7.30
CA ALA A 48 -5.92 -24.77 -5.95
C ALA A 48 -6.68 -23.45 -5.93
N THR A 49 -7.72 -23.36 -5.12
CA THR A 49 -8.44 -22.11 -4.85
C THR A 49 -8.38 -21.80 -3.35
N GLY A 50 -8.42 -20.51 -3.03
CA GLY A 50 -8.54 -20.01 -1.66
C GLY A 50 -9.47 -18.80 -1.66
N ALA A 51 -9.65 -18.16 -0.50
CA ALA A 51 -10.36 -16.88 -0.46
C ALA A 51 -9.65 -15.88 -1.38
N SER A 52 -10.40 -15.23 -2.27
CA SER A 52 -9.83 -14.33 -3.28
C SER A 52 -9.16 -13.11 -2.65
N GLU A 53 -9.71 -12.62 -1.55
CA GLU A 53 -9.14 -11.56 -0.72
C GLU A 53 -7.77 -11.95 -0.14
N ASP A 54 -7.62 -13.18 0.37
CA ASP A 54 -6.34 -13.68 0.89
C ASP A 54 -5.25 -13.74 -0.18
N GLN A 55 -5.64 -13.86 -1.45
CA GLN A 55 -4.66 -13.86 -2.54
C GLN A 55 -4.02 -12.49 -2.75
N LEU A 56 -4.68 -11.40 -2.34
CA LEU A 56 -4.16 -10.03 -2.42
C LEU A 56 -3.14 -9.70 -1.32
N ARG A 57 -3.25 -10.35 -0.15
CA ARG A 57 -2.52 -10.03 1.09
C ARG A 57 -1.01 -9.90 0.92
N ALA A 58 -0.31 -11.00 0.61
CA ALA A 58 1.15 -10.97 0.47
C ALA A 58 1.64 -10.01 -0.65
N PRO A 59 1.03 -10.00 -1.86
CA PRO A 59 1.39 -9.01 -2.88
C PRO A 59 1.14 -7.55 -2.46
N LEU A 60 0.10 -7.30 -1.65
CA LEU A 60 -0.19 -5.97 -1.12
C LEU A 60 0.89 -5.51 -0.13
N GLU A 61 1.40 -6.40 0.73
CA GLU A 61 2.53 -6.08 1.62
C GLU A 61 3.77 -5.64 0.82
N VAL A 62 4.06 -6.34 -0.28
CA VAL A 62 5.14 -5.97 -1.21
C VAL A 62 4.88 -4.61 -1.84
N LEU A 63 3.66 -4.34 -2.30
CA LEU A 63 3.28 -3.04 -2.86
C LEU A 63 3.50 -1.91 -1.85
N VAL A 64 3.05 -2.07 -0.61
CA VAL A 64 3.21 -1.04 0.45
C VAL A 64 4.69 -0.78 0.75
N GLY A 65 5.51 -1.83 0.85
CA GLY A 65 6.96 -1.67 1.03
C GLY A 65 7.63 -0.90 -0.12
N LYS A 66 7.22 -1.17 -1.36
CA LYS A 66 7.69 -0.44 -2.55
C LYS A 66 7.23 1.02 -2.55
N LEU A 67 5.97 1.30 -2.18
CA LEU A 67 5.46 2.66 -2.07
C LEU A 67 6.21 3.45 -0.97
N ALA A 68 6.56 2.80 0.15
CA ALA A 68 7.38 3.41 1.19
C ALA A 68 8.76 3.83 0.63
N GLU A 69 9.42 2.95 -0.12
CA GLU A 69 10.70 3.25 -0.78
C GLU A 69 10.61 4.47 -1.70
N LEU A 70 9.54 4.56 -2.50
CA LEU A 70 9.28 5.68 -3.41
C LEU A 70 9.07 7.02 -2.71
N THR A 71 8.69 6.99 -1.43
CA THR A 71 8.55 8.19 -0.57
C THR A 71 9.83 8.53 0.20
N GLY A 72 10.93 7.80 -0.03
CA GLY A 72 12.20 7.99 0.67
C GLY A 72 12.26 7.33 2.04
N LEU A 73 11.29 6.48 2.39
CA LEU A 73 11.32 5.66 3.58
C LEU A 73 12.11 4.37 3.31
N ARG A 74 12.58 3.70 4.35
CA ARG A 74 13.18 2.37 4.19
C ARG A 74 12.08 1.34 3.92
N PRO A 75 12.26 0.37 3.00
CA PRO A 75 11.23 -0.64 2.72
C PRO A 75 10.78 -1.43 3.96
N ASP A 76 11.69 -1.65 4.92
CA ASP A 76 11.46 -2.38 6.17
C ASP A 76 10.86 -1.52 7.29
N SER A 77 10.67 -0.21 7.05
CA SER A 77 10.16 0.71 8.07
C SER A 77 8.64 0.63 8.23
N MET A 78 7.94 0.17 7.19
CA MET A 78 6.48 -0.01 7.15
C MET A 78 6.14 -1.49 7.33
N ILE A 79 5.61 -1.85 8.49
CA ILE A 79 5.26 -3.24 8.81
C ILE A 79 3.75 -3.38 8.90
N MET A 80 3.21 -4.30 8.10
CA MET A 80 1.80 -4.70 8.10
C MET A 80 1.60 -5.93 8.98
N VAL A 81 0.92 -5.78 10.11
CA VAL A 81 0.61 -6.86 11.05
C VAL A 81 -0.80 -7.38 10.79
N GLY A 82 -0.89 -8.61 10.30
CA GLY A 82 -2.15 -9.27 10.00
C GLY A 82 -3.01 -9.52 11.24
N GLU A 83 -4.32 -9.61 11.04
CA GLU A 83 -5.27 -10.14 12.03
C GLU A 83 -5.33 -9.36 13.37
N THR A 84 -5.10 -8.05 13.33
CA THR A 84 -5.03 -7.22 14.54
C THR A 84 -6.41 -6.95 15.14
N SER A 85 -6.68 -7.48 16.33
CA SER A 85 -7.98 -7.31 17.00
C SER A 85 -8.08 -5.97 17.72
N LEU A 86 -9.11 -5.19 17.39
CA LEU A 86 -9.41 -3.94 18.09
C LEU A 86 -10.47 -4.21 19.16
N ALA A 87 -10.02 -4.49 20.38
CA ALA A 87 -10.88 -4.90 21.49
C ALA A 87 -12.08 -3.96 21.72
N GLY A 88 -11.88 -2.65 21.57
CA GLY A 88 -12.93 -1.63 21.71
C GLY A 88 -13.98 -1.63 20.58
N LEU A 89 -13.63 -2.10 19.38
CA LEU A 89 -14.52 -2.05 18.21
C LEU A 89 -15.19 -3.40 17.88
N LYS A 90 -14.81 -4.49 18.56
CA LYS A 90 -15.34 -5.85 18.29
C LYS A 90 -15.31 -6.19 16.79
N THR A 91 -14.23 -5.80 16.14
CA THR A 91 -13.91 -6.06 14.74
C THR A 91 -12.39 -6.08 14.59
N ARG A 92 -11.92 -6.64 13.48
CA ARG A 92 -10.52 -6.86 13.18
C ARG A 92 -10.29 -6.38 11.75
N PRO A 93 -9.58 -5.26 11.54
CA PRO A 93 -9.03 -4.95 10.22
C PRO A 93 -8.08 -6.06 9.79
N ASP A 94 -7.96 -6.27 8.48
CA ASP A 94 -6.99 -7.24 7.96
C ASP A 94 -5.56 -6.94 8.39
N TYR A 95 -5.19 -5.66 8.40
CA TYR A 95 -3.87 -5.20 8.80
C TYR A 95 -3.94 -4.00 9.73
N ALA A 96 -3.07 -4.02 10.75
CA ALA A 96 -2.56 -2.81 11.36
C ALA A 96 -1.21 -2.45 10.70
N VAL A 97 -1.00 -1.18 10.37
CA VAL A 97 0.23 -0.71 9.74
C VAL A 97 1.03 0.11 10.74
N THR A 98 2.29 -0.25 10.91
CA THR A 98 3.22 0.50 11.76
C THR A 98 4.35 1.09 10.94
N HIS A 99 4.78 2.30 11.30
CA HIS A 99 6.01 2.92 10.82
C HIS A 99 6.95 3.12 12.01
N ASN A 100 8.15 2.51 11.99
CA ASN A 100 9.09 2.53 13.12
C ASN A 100 8.41 2.25 14.47
N ASN A 101 7.62 1.17 14.53
CA ASN A 101 6.84 0.72 15.69
C ASN A 101 5.67 1.62 16.14
N ALA A 102 5.45 2.76 15.49
CA ALA A 102 4.26 3.58 15.73
C ALA A 102 3.10 3.10 14.83
N LEU A 103 1.93 2.82 15.41
CA LEU A 103 0.71 2.53 14.66
C LEU A 103 0.28 3.78 13.87
N ILE A 104 0.26 3.68 12.54
CA ILE A 104 -0.10 4.80 11.66
C ILE A 104 -1.49 4.64 11.04
N GLY A 105 -2.01 3.42 10.96
CA GLY A 105 -3.32 3.18 10.35
C GLY A 105 -3.63 1.70 10.18
N PHE A 106 -4.67 1.43 9.40
CA PHE A 106 -5.18 0.10 9.15
C PHE A 106 -5.49 -0.08 7.67
N ILE A 107 -5.49 -1.32 7.21
CA ILE A 107 -5.95 -1.69 5.86
C ILE A 107 -6.99 -2.80 6.00
N GLU A 108 -8.09 -2.63 5.28
CA GLU A 108 -9.13 -3.63 5.07
C GLU A 108 -9.11 -4.04 3.60
N VAL A 109 -8.94 -5.33 3.36
CA VAL A 109 -8.88 -5.92 2.03
C VAL A 109 -10.27 -6.45 1.68
N LYS A 110 -10.60 -6.50 0.40
CA LYS A 110 -11.83 -7.13 -0.11
C LYS A 110 -11.51 -8.01 -1.31
N ALA A 111 -12.39 -8.96 -1.57
CA ALA A 111 -12.36 -9.73 -2.81
C ALA A 111 -12.37 -8.80 -4.04
N PRO A 112 -11.58 -9.10 -5.10
CA PRO A 112 -11.61 -8.37 -6.36
C PRO A 112 -13.03 -8.12 -6.88
N GLY A 113 -13.28 -6.88 -7.33
CA GLY A 113 -14.58 -6.47 -7.86
C GLY A 113 -15.61 -6.05 -6.79
N LYS A 114 -15.32 -6.27 -5.50
CA LYS A 114 -16.18 -5.78 -4.41
C LYS A 114 -16.13 -4.25 -4.29
N GLY A 115 -15.03 -3.65 -4.74
CA GLY A 115 -14.76 -2.23 -4.71
C GLY A 115 -14.10 -1.76 -3.42
N ALA A 116 -13.51 -0.57 -3.51
CA ALA A 116 -12.83 0.10 -2.41
C ALA A 116 -13.66 1.23 -1.77
N ASP A 117 -14.95 1.39 -2.09
CA ASP A 117 -15.84 2.37 -1.44
C ASP A 117 -16.82 1.66 -0.52
N PRO A 118 -16.57 1.59 0.80
CA PRO A 118 -17.44 0.92 1.76
C PRO A 118 -18.87 1.44 1.81
N ARG A 119 -19.15 2.66 1.33
CA ARG A 119 -20.54 3.18 1.24
C ARG A 119 -21.37 2.43 0.18
N ARG A 120 -20.70 1.74 -0.75
CA ARG A 120 -21.34 1.00 -1.85
C ARG A 120 -21.51 -0.48 -1.54
N PHE A 121 -20.99 -0.97 -0.42
CA PHE A 121 -21.17 -2.35 0.01
C PHE A 121 -22.66 -2.67 0.15
N ARG A 122 -23.03 -3.90 -0.22
CA ARG A 122 -24.43 -4.32 -0.30
C ARG A 122 -24.77 -5.36 0.75
N ASP A 123 -23.89 -6.34 0.96
CA ASP A 123 -24.08 -7.37 1.95
C ASP A 123 -23.99 -6.80 3.37
N ARG A 124 -24.67 -7.48 4.28
CA ARG A 124 -24.79 -7.05 5.67
C ARG A 124 -23.46 -7.14 6.40
N HIS A 125 -22.65 -8.15 6.10
CA HIS A 125 -21.38 -8.39 6.80
C HIS A 125 -20.43 -7.21 6.63
N ASP A 126 -20.17 -6.80 5.39
CA ASP A 126 -19.27 -5.69 5.08
C ASP A 126 -19.82 -4.35 5.55
N LYS A 127 -21.14 -4.15 5.51
CA LYS A 127 -21.79 -2.95 6.08
C LYS A 127 -21.61 -2.85 7.59
N ASP A 128 -21.83 -3.97 8.30
CA ASP A 128 -21.70 -4.02 9.76
C ASP A 128 -20.22 -3.85 10.17
N GLN A 129 -19.29 -4.36 9.36
CA GLN A 129 -17.87 -4.16 9.55
C GLN A 129 -17.48 -2.69 9.31
N TRP A 130 -17.92 -2.07 8.21
CA TRP A 130 -17.71 -0.65 7.94
C TRP A 130 -18.25 0.24 9.06
N ALA A 131 -19.45 -0.05 9.57
CA ALA A 131 -20.05 0.72 10.67
C ALA A 131 -19.16 0.80 11.91
N LYS A 132 -18.33 -0.23 12.14
CA LYS A 132 -17.35 -0.28 13.24
C LYS A 132 -16.01 0.36 12.83
N LEU A 133 -15.49 0.03 11.66
CA LEU A 133 -14.16 0.46 11.21
C LEU A 133 -14.10 1.94 10.83
N LYS A 134 -15.22 2.55 10.44
CA LYS A 134 -15.24 3.95 10.01
C LYS A 134 -14.76 4.94 11.07
N THR A 135 -14.76 4.59 12.36
CA THR A 135 -14.27 5.49 13.41
C THR A 135 -12.75 5.55 13.49
N LEU A 136 -12.02 4.78 12.69
CA LEU A 136 -10.57 4.74 12.70
C LEU A 136 -9.95 6.02 12.11
N PRO A 137 -8.83 6.50 12.67
CA PRO A 137 -8.22 7.75 12.26
C PRO A 137 -7.54 7.69 10.89
N ASN A 138 -7.08 6.50 10.48
CA ASN A 138 -6.52 6.21 9.16
C ASN A 138 -6.87 4.76 8.78
N LEU A 139 -7.70 4.60 7.75
CA LEU A 139 -8.14 3.30 7.25
C LEU A 139 -8.13 3.29 5.73
N ILE A 140 -7.42 2.35 5.14
CA ILE A 140 -7.44 2.11 3.70
C ILE A 140 -8.37 0.94 3.39
N TYR A 141 -9.22 1.08 2.37
CA TYR A 141 -9.91 -0.05 1.75
C TYR A 141 -9.28 -0.36 0.39
N THR A 142 -9.15 -1.64 0.05
CA THR A 142 -8.76 -2.07 -1.28
C THR A 142 -9.39 -3.40 -1.68
N ASP A 143 -9.73 -3.56 -2.95
CA ASP A 143 -10.07 -4.85 -3.56
C ASP A 143 -9.02 -5.30 -4.60
N GLY A 144 -7.84 -4.68 -4.59
CA GLY A 144 -6.78 -4.87 -5.59
C GLY A 144 -6.98 -4.09 -6.89
N ASN A 145 -8.21 -3.68 -7.22
CA ASN A 145 -8.52 -2.82 -8.37
C ASN A 145 -8.62 -1.35 -7.96
N GLY A 146 -9.20 -1.08 -6.79
CA GLY A 146 -9.33 0.26 -6.22
C GLY A 146 -8.65 0.40 -4.86
N PHE A 147 -8.32 1.63 -4.51
CA PHE A 147 -7.84 2.02 -3.18
C PHE A 147 -8.55 3.29 -2.73
N SER A 148 -8.84 3.39 -1.44
CA SER A 148 -9.39 4.61 -0.84
C SER A 148 -8.88 4.82 0.57
N LEU A 149 -8.69 6.08 0.97
CA LEU A 149 -8.31 6.45 2.33
C LEU A 149 -9.52 7.05 3.06
N TRP A 150 -9.74 6.59 4.28
CA TRP A 150 -10.79 7.05 5.17
C TRP A 150 -10.18 7.54 6.47
N ARG A 151 -10.68 8.69 6.95
CA ARG A 151 -10.33 9.22 8.27
C ARG A 151 -11.62 9.57 8.99
N ASN A 152 -11.87 8.91 10.12
CA ASN A 152 -13.07 9.13 10.93
C ASN A 152 -14.39 9.05 10.14
N GLY A 153 -14.42 8.19 9.11
CA GLY A 153 -15.60 7.88 8.32
C GLY A 153 -15.76 8.75 7.08
N GLU A 154 -14.83 9.67 6.85
CA GLU A 154 -14.81 10.55 5.70
C GLU A 154 -13.78 10.10 4.67
N LEU A 155 -14.22 10.00 3.41
CA LEU A 155 -13.35 9.73 2.28
C LEU A 155 -12.38 10.90 2.09
N GLN A 156 -11.09 10.60 2.05
CA GLN A 156 -10.05 11.56 1.74
C GLN A 156 -9.76 11.52 0.25
N GLY A 157 -9.97 12.64 -0.45
CA GLY A 157 -9.80 12.72 -1.89
C GLY A 157 -10.82 11.88 -2.66
N THR A 158 -10.34 11.05 -3.58
CA THR A 158 -11.15 10.17 -4.42
C THR A 158 -10.71 8.73 -4.31
N VAL A 159 -11.59 7.79 -4.64
CA VAL A 159 -11.19 6.39 -4.81
C VAL A 159 -10.24 6.31 -6.01
N VAL A 160 -9.02 5.85 -5.78
CA VAL A 160 -8.02 5.61 -6.81
C VAL A 160 -8.35 4.30 -7.50
N GLN A 161 -8.64 4.34 -8.79
CA GLN A 161 -8.94 3.14 -9.60
C GLN A 161 -7.72 2.82 -10.47
N LEU A 162 -7.16 1.62 -10.30
CA LEU A 162 -6.11 1.14 -11.18
C LEU A 162 -6.66 0.88 -12.58
N VAL A 163 -5.80 1.01 -13.58
CA VAL A 163 -6.13 0.74 -14.97
C VAL A 163 -5.85 -0.74 -15.27
N GLY A 164 -6.91 -1.45 -15.64
CA GLY A 164 -6.91 -2.90 -15.82
C GLY A 164 -7.72 -3.60 -14.73
N ASP A 165 -7.67 -4.93 -14.74
CA ASP A 165 -8.32 -5.77 -13.74
C ASP A 165 -7.27 -6.68 -13.11
N ILE A 166 -7.16 -6.64 -11.79
CA ILE A 166 -6.20 -7.39 -10.98
C ILE A 166 -6.25 -8.90 -11.26
N GLU A 167 -7.40 -9.43 -11.65
CA GLU A 167 -7.58 -10.84 -11.96
C GLU A 167 -6.91 -11.24 -13.29
N THR A 168 -6.80 -10.30 -14.24
CA THR A 168 -6.46 -10.64 -15.63
C THR A 168 -5.24 -9.88 -16.18
N ALA A 169 -4.99 -8.65 -15.72
CA ALA A 169 -4.02 -7.72 -16.28
C ALA A 169 -2.57 -8.18 -16.09
N GLY A 170 -2.25 -8.80 -14.94
CA GLY A 170 -0.86 -9.15 -14.61
C GLY A 170 0.04 -7.91 -14.63
N LYS A 171 1.19 -8.01 -15.31
CA LYS A 171 2.12 -6.89 -15.51
C LYS A 171 1.53 -5.65 -16.20
N ARG A 172 0.35 -5.76 -16.84
CA ARG A 172 -0.32 -4.63 -17.50
C ARG A 172 -1.17 -3.80 -16.55
N LEU A 173 -1.31 -4.21 -15.30
CA LEU A 173 -1.98 -3.39 -14.29
C LEU A 173 -1.20 -2.07 -14.13
N ALA A 174 -1.92 -0.96 -14.10
CA ALA A 174 -1.30 0.37 -14.16
C ALA A 174 -1.94 1.37 -13.21
N ALA A 175 -1.16 2.39 -12.85
CA ALA A 175 -1.64 3.52 -12.06
C ALA A 175 -2.49 4.46 -12.92
N PRO A 176 -3.56 5.08 -12.39
CA PRO A 176 -4.15 6.26 -13.01
C PRO A 176 -3.23 7.46 -12.80
N ASP A 177 -3.20 8.40 -13.75
CA ASP A 177 -2.59 9.74 -13.60
C ASP A 177 -1.21 9.76 -12.91
N ASN A 178 -0.27 8.95 -13.42
CA ASN A 178 1.10 8.76 -12.91
C ASN A 178 1.20 8.18 -11.47
N GLY A 179 0.08 7.78 -10.86
CA GLY A 179 0.04 7.03 -9.60
C GLY A 179 0.19 7.86 -8.32
N LEU A 180 0.25 9.19 -8.41
CA LEU A 180 0.39 10.08 -7.25
C LEU A 180 -0.76 9.90 -6.25
N GLY A 181 -1.97 9.66 -6.75
CA GLY A 181 -3.13 9.38 -5.90
C GLY A 181 -2.90 8.18 -4.99
N LEU A 182 -2.24 7.11 -5.48
CA LEU A 182 -1.97 5.91 -4.70
C LEU A 182 -0.93 6.18 -3.60
N VAL A 183 0.13 6.93 -3.93
CA VAL A 183 1.16 7.30 -2.95
C VAL A 183 0.57 8.15 -1.83
N SER A 184 -0.36 9.06 -2.14
CA SER A 184 -0.98 9.94 -1.14
C SER A 184 -1.88 9.23 -0.10
N LEU A 185 -2.15 7.94 -0.29
CA LEU A 185 -2.93 7.15 0.67
C LEU A 185 -2.07 6.64 1.84
N PHE A 186 -0.75 6.56 1.67
CA PHE A 186 0.22 5.97 2.60
C PHE A 186 1.13 7.06 3.19
#